data_AF-A0A959VGC6-F1
#
_entry.id   AF-A0A959VGC6-F1
#
_cell.length_a   1.000
_cell.length_b   1.000
_cell.length_c   1.000
_cell.angle_alpha   90.00
_cell.angle_beta   90.00
_cell.angle_gamma   90.00
#
_symmetry.space_group_name_H-M   'P 1'
#
loop_
_entity.id
_entity.type
_entity.pdbx_description
1 polymer ?
#
loop_
_entity_poly.entity_id
_entity_poly.type
_entity_poly.pdbx_seq_one_letter_code
_entity_poly.pdbx_strand_id
1 'polypeptide(L)'
;MLIPLALLMSPMQQQPTNQPTEIYAAMPAIGGLTGLSAERQLHSVTVTIGKETATFETLTTFRSEAGGEGNVGLTFLSRGRTHYDIKDMWASWNKVDMETPDAMSTKSMGGPDRPGMISTQMHVYNFPVSMPPKGTGALRMKFTLPLAKVGYGLAQREIKYRFGAMMHGMDQLRMIIKYDPNTVFNVEHTDVPAGKMEVGPNGAYWKADGLTFEGKGEVTFRFFPKQLQD
;
A
#
# COMPACT_ATOMS: atom_id res chain seq x y z
N MET A 1 43.81 20.82 40.71
CA MET A 1 43.57 19.97 39.52
C MET A 1 42.11 20.08 39.17
N LEU A 2 41.78 20.65 38.01
CA LEU A 2 40.42 20.76 37.49
C LEU A 2 40.33 19.84 36.26
N ILE A 3 39.46 18.84 36.31
CA ILE A 3 39.12 17.99 35.16
C ILE A 3 38.07 18.76 34.35
N PRO A 4 38.31 19.13 33.08
CA PRO A 4 37.25 19.67 32.26
C PRO A 4 36.35 18.50 31.83
N LEU A 5 35.12 18.51 32.35
CA LEU A 5 34.03 17.67 31.89
C LEU A 5 33.60 18.19 30.51
N ALA A 6 34.25 17.70 29.44
CA ALA A 6 33.81 17.93 28.09
C ALA A 6 32.53 17.11 27.86
N LEU A 7 31.38 17.73 28.15
CA LEU A 7 30.07 17.30 27.70
C LEU A 7 30.10 17.23 26.16
N LEU A 8 30.30 16.02 25.65
CA LEU A 8 30.05 15.65 24.27
C LEU A 8 28.56 15.82 24.00
N MET A 9 28.15 17.05 23.66
CA MET A 9 26.88 17.28 22.98
C MET A 9 27.03 16.69 21.58
N SER A 10 26.72 15.41 21.44
CA SER A 10 26.52 14.82 20.12
C SER A 10 25.50 15.68 19.39
N PRO A 11 25.81 16.23 18.21
CA PRO A 11 24.81 16.95 17.44
C PRO A 11 23.66 15.98 17.18
N MET A 12 22.45 16.33 17.63
CA MET A 12 21.23 15.70 17.13
C MET A 12 21.29 15.89 15.61
N GLN A 13 21.67 14.83 14.88
CA GLN A 13 21.62 14.83 13.43
C GLN A 13 20.17 15.12 13.07
N GLN A 14 19.91 16.32 12.55
CA GLN A 14 18.66 16.66 11.91
C GLN A 14 18.32 15.51 10.97
N GLN A 15 17.21 14.85 11.26
CA GLN A 15 16.62 13.86 10.39
C GLN A 15 16.57 14.47 8.99
N PRO A 16 17.16 13.85 7.95
CA PRO A 16 17.13 14.45 6.63
C PRO A 16 15.66 14.62 6.22
N THR A 17 15.23 15.86 6.15
CA THR A 17 13.85 16.34 5.97
C THR A 17 13.25 15.99 4.59
N ASN A 18 13.93 15.13 3.82
CA ASN A 18 13.73 14.95 2.39
C ASN A 18 13.35 13.52 1.97
N GLN A 19 13.02 12.62 2.89
CA GLN A 19 12.64 11.24 2.56
C GLN A 19 11.13 11.02 2.77
N PRO A 20 10.43 10.32 1.85
CA PRO A 20 9.03 9.99 2.04
C PRO A 20 8.88 9.16 3.31
N THR A 21 8.06 9.66 4.23
CA THR A 21 7.95 9.08 5.56
C THR A 21 7.09 7.82 5.52
N GLU A 22 6.07 7.78 4.64
CA GLU A 22 5.18 6.64 4.45
C GLU A 22 4.62 6.64 3.01
N ILE A 23 4.60 5.49 2.33
CA ILE A 23 3.93 5.29 1.03
C ILE A 23 3.07 4.03 1.11
N TYR A 24 1.82 4.15 0.64
CA TYR A 24 0.82 3.09 0.73
C TYR A 24 0.22 2.84 -0.65
N ALA A 25 0.09 1.56 -1.03
CA ALA A 25 -0.90 1.17 -2.02
C ALA A 25 -2.19 0.75 -1.31
N ALA A 26 -3.33 1.10 -1.88
CA ALA A 26 -4.62 0.63 -1.43
C ALA A 26 -5.18 -0.44 -2.39
N MET A 27 -5.99 -1.34 -1.84
CA MET A 27 -6.79 -2.27 -2.62
C MET A 27 -7.65 -1.51 -3.64
N PRO A 28 -7.69 -1.93 -4.92
CA PRO A 28 -8.56 -1.34 -5.92
C PRO A 28 -10.02 -1.33 -5.49
N ALA A 29 -10.75 -0.29 -5.86
CA ALA A 29 -12.16 -0.14 -5.53
C ALA A 29 -12.92 0.54 -6.67
N ILE A 30 -14.18 0.18 -6.85
CA ILE A 30 -15.08 0.90 -7.76
C ILE A 30 -15.60 2.14 -7.00
N GLY A 31 -15.43 3.32 -7.61
CA GLY A 31 -15.79 4.60 -6.99
C GLY A 31 -17.28 4.92 -7.09
N GLY A 32 -17.83 5.64 -6.10
CA GLY A 32 -19.28 5.81 -5.87
C GLY A 32 -20.05 6.76 -6.78
N LEU A 33 -19.57 7.09 -7.98
CA LEU A 33 -20.31 7.89 -8.98
C LEU A 33 -20.22 7.28 -10.38
N THR A 34 -20.17 5.95 -10.47
CA THR A 34 -20.11 5.23 -11.74
C THR A 34 -21.43 4.53 -12.03
N GLY A 35 -21.76 4.34 -13.31
CA GLY A 35 -22.91 3.53 -13.74
C GLY A 35 -22.77 2.05 -13.37
N LEU A 36 -21.56 1.62 -13.00
CA LEU A 36 -21.26 0.28 -12.50
C LEU A 36 -21.39 0.21 -10.97
N SER A 37 -22.30 -0.65 -10.49
CA SER A 37 -22.33 -1.14 -9.11
C SER A 37 -21.80 -2.56 -9.09
N ALA A 38 -20.69 -2.81 -8.41
CA ALA A 38 -20.14 -4.15 -8.28
C ALA A 38 -19.47 -4.37 -6.92
N GLU A 39 -19.60 -5.57 -6.40
CA GLU A 39 -19.03 -6.01 -5.13
C GLU A 39 -17.69 -6.71 -5.36
N ARG A 40 -16.74 -6.49 -4.47
CA ARG A 40 -15.46 -7.22 -4.48
C ARG A 40 -15.68 -8.63 -3.94
N GLN A 41 -15.21 -9.62 -4.68
CA GLN A 41 -15.34 -11.04 -4.29
C GLN A 41 -14.02 -11.58 -3.74
N LEU A 42 -12.92 -11.32 -4.46
CA LEU A 42 -11.58 -11.76 -4.08
C LEU A 42 -10.59 -10.63 -4.28
N HIS A 43 -9.68 -10.50 -3.32
CA HIS A 43 -8.47 -9.71 -3.51
C HIS A 43 -7.23 -10.50 -3.07
N SER A 44 -6.24 -10.55 -3.96
CA SER A 44 -4.93 -11.13 -3.69
C SER A 44 -3.86 -10.11 -4.03
N VAL A 45 -2.90 -9.94 -3.12
CA VAL A 45 -1.71 -9.12 -3.33
C VAL A 45 -0.46 -9.92 -3.01
N THR A 46 0.50 -9.91 -3.93
CA THR A 46 1.87 -10.36 -3.68
C THR A 46 2.78 -9.16 -3.66
N VAL A 47 3.60 -9.03 -2.62
CA VAL A 47 4.60 -7.97 -2.47
C VAL A 47 5.97 -8.62 -2.52
N THR A 48 6.78 -8.26 -3.51
CA THR A 48 8.19 -8.69 -3.59
C THR A 48 9.07 -7.55 -3.11
N ILE A 49 9.77 -7.78 -2.00
CA ILE A 49 10.64 -6.80 -1.35
C ILE A 49 12.02 -6.83 -2.00
N GLY A 50 12.43 -5.69 -2.56
CA GLY A 50 13.81 -5.44 -3.00
C GLY A 50 14.61 -4.62 -1.98
N LYS A 51 15.80 -4.16 -2.40
CA LYS A 51 16.67 -3.33 -1.55
C LYS A 51 16.06 -1.96 -1.21
N GLU A 52 15.48 -1.30 -2.19
CA GLU A 52 14.98 0.09 -2.09
C GLU A 52 13.53 0.25 -2.55
N THR A 53 12.96 -0.80 -3.14
CA THR A 53 11.62 -0.80 -3.71
C THR A 53 10.85 -2.04 -3.29
N ALA A 54 9.53 -1.99 -3.44
CA ALA A 54 8.64 -3.13 -3.37
C ALA A 54 7.80 -3.19 -4.64
N THR A 55 7.76 -4.36 -5.27
CA THR A 55 6.88 -4.62 -6.42
C THR A 55 5.63 -5.32 -5.93
N PHE A 56 4.48 -4.79 -6.32
CA PHE A 56 3.16 -5.31 -5.99
C PHE A 56 2.55 -5.93 -7.22
N GLU A 57 2.01 -7.13 -7.06
CA GLU A 57 1.21 -7.83 -8.06
C GLU A 57 -0.15 -8.12 -7.43
N THR A 58 -1.21 -7.54 -8.00
CA THR A 58 -2.56 -7.66 -7.44
C THR A 58 -3.51 -8.33 -8.42
N LEU A 59 -4.48 -9.06 -7.86
CA LEU A 59 -5.66 -9.55 -8.56
C LEU A 59 -6.87 -9.19 -7.71
N THR A 60 -7.79 -8.42 -8.29
CA THR A 60 -9.08 -8.09 -7.67
C THR A 60 -10.20 -8.54 -8.58
N THR A 61 -11.17 -9.27 -8.05
CA THR A 61 -12.36 -9.68 -8.79
C THR A 61 -13.59 -8.98 -8.26
N PHE A 62 -14.47 -8.62 -9.19
CA PHE A 62 -15.70 -7.89 -8.92
C PHE A 62 -16.88 -8.65 -9.52
N ARG A 63 -18.03 -8.66 -8.84
CA ARG A 63 -19.30 -9.17 -9.37
C ARG A 63 -20.32 -8.05 -9.41
N SER A 64 -21.04 -7.93 -10.53
CA SER A 64 -22.11 -6.94 -10.68
C SER A 64 -23.42 -7.65 -11.01
N GLU A 65 -24.48 -7.33 -10.28
CA GLU A 65 -25.83 -7.83 -10.60
C GLU A 65 -26.42 -7.10 -11.82
N ALA A 66 -26.28 -5.77 -11.87
CA ALA A 66 -26.87 -4.94 -12.92
C ALA A 66 -25.99 -4.80 -14.17
N GLY A 67 -24.67 -4.99 -14.05
CA GLY A 67 -23.72 -4.62 -15.09
C GLY A 67 -23.54 -3.11 -15.20
N GLY A 68 -22.85 -2.66 -16.24
CA GLY A 68 -22.65 -1.24 -16.55
C GLY A 68 -21.20 -0.87 -16.82
N GLU A 69 -20.98 0.44 -16.94
CA GLU A 69 -19.67 1.05 -17.19
C GLU A 69 -19.25 1.92 -16.00
N GLY A 70 -17.96 1.94 -15.72
CA GLY A 70 -17.42 2.67 -14.59
C GLY A 70 -15.91 2.73 -14.56
N ASN A 71 -15.38 3.03 -13.38
CA ASN A 71 -13.94 3.10 -13.14
C ASN A 71 -13.58 2.27 -11.91
N VAL A 72 -12.51 1.49 -12.04
CA VAL A 72 -11.82 0.94 -10.87
C VAL A 72 -10.67 1.88 -10.51
N GLY A 73 -10.74 2.47 -9.32
CA GLY A 73 -9.71 3.35 -8.79
C GLY A 73 -8.64 2.58 -8.03
N LEU A 74 -7.38 2.77 -8.40
CA LEU A 74 -6.22 2.43 -7.56
C LEU A 74 -5.76 3.69 -6.85
N THR A 75 -5.80 3.67 -5.51
CA THR A 75 -5.35 4.79 -4.68
C THR A 75 -3.98 4.51 -4.11
N PHE A 76 -3.11 5.51 -4.21
CA PHE A 76 -1.84 5.56 -3.49
C PHE A 76 -1.84 6.75 -2.55
N LEU A 77 -1.28 6.57 -1.36
CA LEU A 77 -1.15 7.62 -0.36
C LEU A 77 0.33 7.84 -0.06
N SER A 78 0.73 9.08 0.18
CA SER A 78 2.01 9.40 0.80
C SER A 78 1.85 10.40 1.94
N ARG A 79 2.73 10.30 2.93
CA ARG A 79 2.86 11.29 4.01
C ARG A 79 4.28 11.86 4.05
N GLY A 80 4.38 13.16 4.30
CA GLY A 80 5.64 13.87 4.55
C GLY A 80 6.33 14.43 3.31
N ARG A 81 6.35 13.72 2.17
CA ARG A 81 6.88 14.23 0.89
C ARG A 81 5.82 14.24 -0.21
N THR A 82 5.92 15.26 -1.07
CA THR A 82 4.94 15.58 -2.12
C THR A 82 5.15 14.89 -3.47
N HIS A 83 6.17 14.02 -3.59
CA HIS A 83 6.46 13.34 -4.85
C HIS A 83 7.19 12.01 -4.61
N TYR A 84 6.64 10.94 -5.19
CA TYR A 84 7.28 9.64 -5.33
C TYR A 84 6.92 9.08 -6.70
N ASP A 85 7.86 8.38 -7.31
CA ASP A 85 7.65 7.79 -8.63
C ASP A 85 7.08 6.38 -8.48
N ILE A 86 5.92 6.16 -9.08
CA ILE A 86 5.37 4.83 -9.29
C ILE A 86 5.99 4.29 -10.57
N LYS A 87 6.72 3.19 -10.47
CA LYS A 87 7.43 2.57 -11.59
C LYS A 87 6.70 1.33 -12.09
N ASP A 88 6.92 1.01 -13.35
CA ASP A 88 6.48 -0.26 -13.99
C ASP A 88 4.99 -0.55 -13.80
N MET A 89 4.16 0.49 -13.81
CA MET A 89 2.72 0.34 -13.64
C MET A 89 2.10 -0.28 -14.90
N TRP A 90 1.47 -1.42 -14.71
CA TRP A 90 0.73 -2.17 -15.72
C TRP A 90 -0.59 -2.65 -15.13
N ALA A 91 -1.64 -2.67 -15.94
CA ALA A 91 -2.93 -3.19 -15.58
C ALA A 91 -3.56 -3.98 -16.74
N SER A 92 -4.37 -4.98 -16.40
CA SER A 92 -5.27 -5.63 -17.35
C SER A 92 -6.65 -5.85 -16.76
N TRP A 93 -7.69 -5.65 -17.58
CA TRP A 93 -9.07 -5.95 -17.26
C TRP A 93 -9.51 -7.17 -18.08
N ASN A 94 -9.95 -8.23 -17.40
CA ASN A 94 -10.36 -9.49 -18.06
C ASN A 94 -9.32 -10.02 -19.05
N LYS A 95 -8.02 -9.90 -18.70
CA LYS A 95 -6.85 -10.29 -19.51
C LYS A 95 -6.59 -9.42 -20.76
N VAL A 96 -7.25 -8.28 -20.86
CA VAL A 96 -6.95 -7.25 -21.88
C VAL A 96 -6.13 -6.16 -21.21
N ASP A 97 -4.95 -5.90 -21.74
CA ASP A 97 -4.07 -4.84 -21.25
C ASP A 97 -4.75 -3.48 -21.35
N MET A 98 -4.59 -2.67 -20.31
CA MET A 98 -5.14 -1.34 -20.21
C MET A 98 -4.03 -0.32 -20.39
N GLU A 99 -4.37 0.79 -21.04
CA GLU A 99 -3.53 1.98 -20.97
C GLU A 99 -3.52 2.49 -19.53
N THR A 100 -2.31 2.78 -19.04
CA THR A 100 -2.14 3.34 -17.70
C THR A 100 -2.59 4.80 -17.73
N PRO A 101 -3.69 5.16 -17.05
CA PRO A 101 -4.20 6.52 -17.07
C PRO A 101 -3.25 7.47 -16.33
N ASP A 102 -3.36 8.77 -16.61
CA ASP A 102 -2.70 9.78 -15.79
C ASP A 102 -3.21 9.72 -14.35
N ALA A 103 -2.30 9.98 -13.41
CA ALA A 103 -2.67 10.11 -12.01
C ALA A 103 -3.54 11.36 -11.84
N MET A 104 -4.75 11.20 -11.33
CA MET A 104 -5.48 12.35 -10.82
C MET A 104 -4.81 12.80 -9.53
N SER A 105 -4.21 14.00 -9.56
CA SER A 105 -3.48 14.56 -8.42
C SER A 105 -4.41 15.13 -7.34
N THR A 106 -3.79 15.41 -6.20
CA THR A 106 -4.20 15.07 -4.84
C THR A 106 -4.98 16.18 -4.11
N LYS A 107 -6.00 15.83 -3.32
CA LYS A 107 -6.41 16.67 -2.18
C LYS A 107 -5.29 16.63 -1.13
N SER A 108 -4.62 17.76 -0.85
CA SER A 108 -3.79 17.85 0.36
C SER A 108 -4.71 17.83 1.58
N MET A 109 -4.67 16.75 2.35
CA MET A 109 -5.31 16.73 3.66
C MET A 109 -4.28 17.23 4.67
N GLY A 110 -4.48 18.46 5.15
CA GLY A 110 -3.48 19.22 5.89
C GLY A 110 -3.10 20.48 5.09
N GLY A 111 -3.99 21.47 5.12
CA GLY A 111 -3.74 22.78 4.52
C GLY A 111 -2.88 23.68 5.42
N PRO A 112 -2.45 24.84 4.93
CA PRO A 112 -1.68 25.84 5.69
C PRO A 112 -2.36 26.30 7.00
N ASP A 113 -3.67 26.06 7.15
CA ASP A 113 -4.47 26.45 8.31
C ASP A 113 -4.29 25.52 9.54
N ARG A 114 -3.46 24.47 9.43
CA ARG A 114 -3.15 23.55 10.55
C ARG A 114 -1.64 23.31 10.67
N PRO A 115 -0.87 24.29 11.18
CA PRO A 115 0.55 24.10 11.46
C PRO A 115 0.76 22.87 12.36
N GLY A 116 1.55 21.90 11.89
CA GLY A 116 1.84 20.64 12.59
C GLY A 116 1.19 19.38 12.02
N MET A 117 0.23 19.49 11.08
CA MET A 117 -0.27 18.31 10.37
C MET A 117 0.65 17.93 9.20
N ILE A 118 1.15 16.69 9.20
CA ILE A 118 1.91 16.10 8.10
C ILE A 118 1.01 16.06 6.86
N SER A 119 1.41 16.71 5.77
CA SER A 119 0.67 16.71 4.52
C SER A 119 0.51 15.27 4.01
N THR A 120 -0.75 14.89 3.74
CA THR A 120 -1.06 13.62 3.08
C THR A 120 -1.45 13.90 1.64
N GLN A 121 -0.78 13.22 0.71
CA GLN A 121 -1.09 13.22 -0.70
C GLN A 121 -1.76 11.92 -1.10
N MET A 122 -2.69 12.00 -2.06
CA MET A 122 -3.49 10.86 -2.52
C MET A 122 -3.58 10.85 -4.04
N HIS A 123 -2.83 9.96 -4.68
CA HIS A 123 -2.88 9.77 -6.13
C HIS A 123 -3.92 8.70 -6.46
N VAL A 124 -4.82 8.99 -7.40
CA VAL A 124 -5.83 8.02 -7.84
C VAL A 124 -5.70 7.78 -9.33
N TYR A 125 -5.58 6.52 -9.72
CA TYR A 125 -5.58 6.06 -11.10
C TYR A 125 -6.91 5.38 -11.39
N ASN A 126 -7.68 5.91 -12.34
CA ASN A 126 -9.00 5.41 -12.68
C ASN A 126 -8.95 4.63 -13.99
N PHE A 127 -9.14 3.32 -13.89
CA PHE A 127 -9.17 2.42 -15.03
C PHE A 127 -10.61 2.25 -15.51
N PRO A 128 -10.96 2.66 -16.74
CA PRO A 128 -12.30 2.51 -17.26
C PRO A 128 -12.61 1.04 -17.52
N VAL A 129 -13.76 0.57 -17.02
CA VAL A 129 -14.17 -0.82 -17.10
C VAL A 129 -15.64 -0.95 -17.49
N SER A 130 -15.98 -2.08 -18.09
CA SER A 130 -17.37 -2.48 -18.34
C SER A 130 -17.62 -3.91 -17.90
N MET A 131 -18.85 -4.17 -17.46
CA MET A 131 -19.31 -5.49 -17.04
C MET A 131 -20.72 -5.77 -17.56
N PRO A 132 -21.00 -7.00 -18.03
CA PRO A 132 -22.37 -7.39 -18.34
C PRO A 132 -23.20 -7.58 -17.04
N PRO A 133 -24.54 -7.55 -17.12
CA PRO A 133 -25.41 -7.95 -16.01
C PRO A 133 -25.07 -9.35 -15.50
N LYS A 134 -25.08 -9.55 -14.17
CA LYS A 134 -24.63 -10.77 -13.48
C LYS A 134 -23.19 -11.20 -13.84
N GLY A 135 -22.39 -10.27 -14.34
CA GLY A 135 -21.03 -10.50 -14.81
C GLY A 135 -20.00 -10.51 -13.68
N THR A 136 -18.82 -11.08 -13.99
CA THR A 136 -17.61 -10.96 -13.16
C THR A 136 -16.52 -10.25 -13.96
N GLY A 137 -15.84 -9.31 -13.32
CA GLY A 137 -14.69 -8.60 -13.84
C GLY A 137 -13.44 -8.89 -13.03
N ALA A 138 -12.28 -8.96 -13.67
CA ALA A 138 -11.00 -9.19 -13.00
C ALA A 138 -10.00 -8.11 -13.40
N LEU A 139 -9.53 -7.34 -12.41
CA LEU A 139 -8.43 -6.40 -12.55
C LEU A 139 -7.15 -7.05 -12.05
N ARG A 140 -6.14 -7.14 -12.91
CA ARG A 140 -4.76 -7.48 -12.54
C ARG A 140 -3.91 -6.24 -12.63
N MET A 141 -3.02 -6.03 -11.68
CA MET A 141 -2.09 -4.91 -11.72
C MET A 141 -0.70 -5.33 -11.27
N LYS A 142 0.31 -4.68 -11.82
CA LYS A 142 1.69 -4.71 -11.36
C LYS A 142 2.18 -3.28 -11.22
N PHE A 143 2.87 -2.96 -10.12
CA PHE A 143 3.50 -1.65 -9.93
C PHE A 143 4.62 -1.74 -8.90
N THR A 144 5.57 -0.82 -8.97
CA THR A 144 6.72 -0.76 -8.07
C THR A 144 6.73 0.57 -7.32
N LEU A 145 6.84 0.51 -5.99
CA LEU A 145 6.92 1.66 -5.11
C LEU A 145 8.28 1.70 -4.40
N PRO A 146 8.82 2.90 -4.11
CA PRO A 146 9.96 3.00 -3.21
C PRO A 146 9.57 2.62 -1.78
N LEU A 147 10.49 2.01 -1.04
CA LEU A 147 10.31 1.66 0.37
C LEU A 147 10.42 2.92 1.23
N ALA A 148 9.50 3.09 2.17
CA ALA A 148 9.62 4.12 3.19
C ALA A 148 10.80 3.81 4.11
N LYS A 149 11.52 4.84 4.54
CA LYS A 149 12.66 4.73 5.46
C LYS A 149 12.23 5.29 6.82
N VAL A 150 12.23 4.43 7.83
CA VAL A 150 11.66 4.73 9.16
C VAL A 150 12.64 4.37 10.28
N GLY A 151 12.29 4.70 11.52
CA GLY A 151 13.09 4.41 12.70
C GLY A 151 14.30 5.34 12.89
N TYR A 152 15.02 5.14 14.00
CA TYR A 152 16.23 5.89 14.32
C TYR A 152 17.32 5.64 13.26
N GLY A 153 17.91 6.70 12.72
CA GLY A 153 18.91 6.61 11.65
C GLY A 153 18.36 6.15 10.29
N LEU A 154 17.03 6.01 10.12
CA LEU A 154 16.40 5.63 8.85
C LEU A 154 16.87 4.25 8.31
N ALA A 155 17.32 3.38 9.22
CA ALA A 155 17.83 2.05 8.90
C ALA A 155 16.70 1.04 8.60
N GLN A 156 15.52 1.27 9.16
CA GLN A 156 14.37 0.40 8.94
C GLN A 156 13.66 0.77 7.64
N ARG A 157 13.10 -0.24 6.97
CA ARG A 157 12.24 -0.09 5.80
C ARG A 157 10.82 -0.45 6.18
N GLU A 158 9.87 0.25 5.58
CA GLU A 158 8.46 0.04 5.82
C GLU A 158 7.69 -0.10 4.51
N ILE A 159 6.76 -1.05 4.49
CA ILE A 159 5.74 -1.21 3.45
C ILE A 159 4.39 -1.20 4.13
N LYS A 160 3.45 -0.45 3.56
CA LYS A 160 2.06 -0.47 4.02
C LYS A 160 1.11 -0.81 2.88
N TYR A 161 0.11 -1.63 3.18
CA TYR A 161 -0.96 -1.97 2.26
C TYR A 161 -2.31 -1.74 2.94
N ARG A 162 -3.19 -0.97 2.29
CA ARG A 162 -4.51 -0.63 2.86
C ARG A 162 -5.61 -1.42 2.20
N PHE A 163 -6.39 -2.12 3.02
CA PHE A 163 -7.65 -2.73 2.64
C PHE A 163 -8.77 -1.70 2.90
N GLY A 164 -9.35 -1.13 1.84
CA GLY A 164 -10.44 -0.15 1.96
C GLY A 164 -11.74 -0.80 2.48
N ALA A 165 -12.58 -0.06 3.21
CA ALA A 165 -13.82 -0.53 3.86
C ALA A 165 -14.63 -1.53 3.02
N MET A 166 -15.17 -2.56 3.66
CA MET A 166 -15.91 -3.66 3.00
C MET A 166 -17.25 -3.87 3.68
N MET A 167 -18.25 -3.10 3.25
CA MET A 167 -19.60 -3.16 3.81
C MET A 167 -20.38 -4.41 3.41
N HIS A 168 -20.09 -5.02 2.26
CA HIS A 168 -20.82 -6.18 1.72
C HIS A 168 -20.08 -7.51 1.87
N GLY A 169 -18.99 -7.52 2.65
CA GLY A 169 -18.13 -8.70 2.80
C GLY A 169 -17.25 -8.96 1.56
N MET A 170 -16.16 -9.69 1.75
CA MET A 170 -15.30 -10.20 0.68
C MET A 170 -15.04 -11.69 0.94
N ASP A 171 -15.24 -12.52 -0.08
CA ASP A 171 -15.13 -13.97 0.05
C ASP A 171 -13.72 -14.36 0.46
N GLN A 172 -12.72 -13.77 -0.19
CA GLN A 172 -11.32 -14.13 0.01
C GLN A 172 -10.39 -12.94 -0.03
N LEU A 173 -9.53 -12.87 0.98
CA LEU A 173 -8.40 -11.97 1.02
C LEU A 173 -7.11 -12.74 1.21
N ARG A 174 -6.12 -12.45 0.36
CA ARG A 174 -4.81 -13.11 0.36
C ARG A 174 -3.71 -12.05 0.28
N MET A 175 -2.71 -12.17 1.14
CA MET A 175 -1.49 -11.38 1.07
C MET A 175 -0.28 -12.30 1.15
N ILE A 176 0.62 -12.16 0.19
CA ILE A 176 1.91 -12.84 0.18
C ILE A 176 2.99 -11.77 0.18
N ILE A 177 4.03 -11.95 0.97
CA ILE A 177 5.23 -11.13 0.94
C ILE A 177 6.41 -12.06 0.67
N LYS A 178 7.18 -11.73 -0.36
CA LYS A 178 8.42 -12.40 -0.72
C LYS A 178 9.57 -11.49 -0.35
N TYR A 179 10.57 -12.03 0.33
CA TYR A 179 11.75 -11.28 0.77
C TYR A 179 12.99 -12.19 0.78
N ASP A 180 14.17 -11.56 0.82
CA ASP A 180 15.42 -12.28 1.05
C ASP A 180 15.41 -12.92 2.46
N PRO A 181 15.78 -14.21 2.60
CA PRO A 181 15.81 -14.90 3.89
C PRO A 181 16.73 -14.28 4.95
N ASN A 182 17.67 -13.43 4.54
CA ASN A 182 18.53 -12.68 5.45
C ASN A 182 17.89 -11.37 5.96
N THR A 183 16.64 -11.09 5.61
CA THR A 183 15.91 -9.90 6.07
C THR A 183 15.39 -10.10 7.49
N VAL A 184 15.68 -9.17 8.41
CA VAL A 184 15.19 -9.23 9.79
C VAL A 184 13.86 -8.48 9.89
N PHE A 185 12.82 -9.16 10.38
CA PHE A 185 11.46 -8.60 10.50
C PHE A 185 11.13 -8.12 11.89
N ASN A 186 10.41 -7.00 11.95
CA ASN A 186 9.46 -6.72 13.02
C ASN A 186 8.09 -6.52 12.37
N VAL A 187 7.25 -7.55 12.41
CA VAL A 187 5.89 -7.48 11.86
C VAL A 187 5.00 -6.83 12.92
N GLU A 188 4.72 -5.54 12.75
CA GLU A 188 3.74 -4.83 13.56
C GLU A 188 2.38 -4.86 12.86
N HIS A 189 1.44 -5.60 13.44
CA HIS A 189 0.07 -5.63 12.98
C HIS A 189 -0.68 -4.42 13.52
N THR A 190 -1.11 -3.52 12.63
CA THR A 190 -2.05 -2.45 12.95
C THR A 190 -3.37 -2.72 12.24
N ASP A 191 -4.30 -3.37 12.94
CA ASP A 191 -5.73 -3.38 12.62
C ASP A 191 -6.17 -4.09 11.34
N VAL A 192 -5.81 -5.37 11.17
CA VAL A 192 -6.56 -6.24 10.24
C VAL A 192 -7.51 -7.16 11.01
N PRO A 193 -8.83 -7.01 10.82
CA PRO A 193 -9.80 -7.87 11.46
C PRO A 193 -9.73 -9.26 10.83
N ALA A 194 -9.33 -10.24 11.65
CA ALA A 194 -9.29 -11.68 11.39
C ALA A 194 -8.18 -12.21 10.46
N GLY A 195 -7.52 -13.29 10.90
CA GLY A 195 -6.44 -14.00 10.20
C GLY A 195 -5.09 -13.87 10.89
N LYS A 196 -4.26 -14.92 10.87
CA LYS A 196 -2.89 -14.92 11.40
C LYS A 196 -1.90 -14.87 10.24
N MET A 197 -0.87 -14.05 10.37
CA MET A 197 0.26 -14.05 9.43
C MET A 197 1.16 -15.24 9.75
N GLU A 198 1.39 -16.10 8.77
CA GLU A 198 2.37 -17.17 8.82
C GLU A 198 3.69 -16.65 8.23
N VAL A 199 4.72 -16.54 9.06
CA VAL A 199 6.03 -16.02 8.67
C VAL A 199 7.01 -17.18 8.52
N GLY A 200 7.63 -17.30 7.35
CA GLY A 200 8.62 -18.32 7.03
C GLY A 200 9.95 -17.70 6.55
N PRO A 201 10.95 -18.54 6.24
CA PRO A 201 12.28 -18.06 5.85
C PRO A 201 12.29 -17.25 4.56
N ASN A 202 11.40 -17.52 3.60
CA ASN A 202 11.41 -16.86 2.29
C ASN A 202 10.20 -15.94 2.04
N GLY A 203 9.39 -15.72 3.06
CA GLY A 203 8.18 -14.93 2.91
C GLY A 203 7.22 -15.02 4.08
N ALA A 204 6.24 -14.13 4.05
CA ALA A 204 5.10 -14.14 4.95
C ALA A 204 3.82 -14.32 4.14
N TYR A 205 2.84 -15.00 4.72
CA TYR A 205 1.55 -15.24 4.11
C TYR A 205 0.43 -14.96 5.08
N TRP A 206 -0.61 -14.31 4.59
CA TRP A 206 -1.84 -14.10 5.33
C TRP A 206 -3.05 -14.38 4.47
N LYS A 207 -4.02 -15.05 5.08
CA LYS A 207 -5.30 -15.39 4.49
C LYS A 207 -6.42 -15.04 5.44
N ALA A 208 -7.52 -14.62 4.85
CA ALA A 208 -8.77 -14.47 5.53
C ALA A 208 -9.91 -14.74 4.54
N ASP A 209 -10.94 -15.42 5.03
CA ASP A 209 -12.11 -15.83 4.26
C ASP A 209 -13.36 -15.28 4.93
N GLY A 210 -14.37 -14.88 4.14
CA GLY A 210 -15.63 -14.36 4.65
C GLY A 210 -15.47 -13.10 5.51
N LEU A 211 -14.65 -12.14 5.05
CA LEU A 211 -14.33 -10.95 5.82
C LEU A 211 -15.37 -9.85 5.65
N THR A 212 -15.86 -9.31 6.75
CA THR A 212 -16.56 -8.02 6.82
C THR A 212 -15.75 -7.07 7.69
N PHE A 213 -15.48 -5.85 7.21
CA PHE A 213 -14.88 -4.84 8.07
C PHE A 213 -15.47 -3.45 7.80
N GLU A 214 -15.94 -2.83 8.88
CA GLU A 214 -16.60 -1.52 8.85
C GLU A 214 -15.60 -0.35 8.76
N GLY A 215 -14.34 -0.60 9.11
CA GLY A 215 -13.25 0.38 9.11
C GLY A 215 -12.36 0.35 7.86
N LYS A 216 -11.22 1.04 7.89
CA LYS A 216 -10.11 0.78 6.94
C LYS A 216 -9.18 -0.22 7.62
N GLY A 217 -8.87 -1.33 6.95
CA GLY A 217 -7.83 -2.25 7.41
C GLY A 217 -6.47 -1.85 6.83
N GLU A 218 -5.38 -2.08 7.56
CA GLU A 218 -4.04 -1.78 7.10
C GLU A 218 -3.08 -2.89 7.54
N VAL A 219 -2.09 -3.23 6.71
CA VAL A 219 -0.97 -4.03 7.19
C VAL A 219 0.31 -3.24 6.98
N THR A 220 1.10 -3.19 8.05
CA THR A 220 2.42 -2.58 8.08
C THR A 220 3.47 -3.69 8.19
N PHE A 221 4.47 -3.67 7.33
CA PHE A 221 5.62 -4.54 7.42
C PHE A 221 6.86 -3.70 7.59
N ARG A 222 7.58 -3.93 8.69
CA ARG A 222 8.83 -3.25 8.95
C ARG A 222 9.97 -4.24 9.00
N PHE A 223 11.10 -3.87 8.41
CA PHE A 223 12.25 -4.76 8.31
C PHE A 223 13.56 -4.00 8.19
N PHE A 224 14.67 -4.68 8.48
CA PHE A 224 16.02 -4.17 8.25
C PHE A 224 16.64 -4.90 7.06
N PRO A 225 16.97 -4.19 5.96
CA PRO A 225 17.67 -4.82 4.85
C PRO A 225 19.12 -5.12 5.27
N LYS A 226 19.61 -6.34 4.99
CA LYS A 226 20.94 -6.83 5.38
C LYS A 226 22.08 -5.87 5.02
N GLN A 227 22.00 -5.23 3.85
CA GLN A 227 23.07 -4.37 3.30
C GLN A 227 23.26 -3.02 4.03
N LEU A 228 22.56 -2.79 5.15
CA LEU A 228 22.80 -1.66 6.05
C LEU A 228 23.50 -2.08 7.36
N GLN A 229 23.82 -3.37 7.51
CA GLN A 229 24.51 -3.93 8.68
C GLN A 229 26.01 -4.18 8.44
N ASP A 230 26.47 -3.99 7.20
CA ASP A 230 27.88 -3.98 6.79
C ASP A 230 28.36 -2.53 6.58
#